data_AF-A0A960F475-F1
#
_entry.id   AF-A0A960F475-F1
#
_cell.length_a   1.000
_cell.length_b   1.000
_cell.length_c   1.000
_cell.angle_alpha   90.00
_cell.angle_beta   90.00
_cell.angle_gamma   90.00
#
_symmetry.space_group_name_H-M   'P 1'
#
loop_
_entity.id
_entity.type
_entity.pdbx_description
1 polymer ?
#
loop_
_entity_poly.entity_id
_entity_poly.type
_entity_poly.pdbx_seq_one_letter_code
_entity_poly.pdbx_strand_id
1 'polypeptide(L)'
;MTPRAHPLLRSLRPVAEAIGATLVGPGQMRPSDIPLEWEGEVVGGVRVQDLQGALDRLVASVERELGGHLDELDRELKQAAVRLLNERGAFLLRRSVDDVATLMGVSRITIYNYLNAIEQQPEASGYGEPPTADGGAPST
;
A
#
# COMPACT_ATOMS: atom_id res chain seq x y z
N MET A 1 -31.93 -2.91 -24.22
CA MET A 1 -31.70 -3.44 -22.85
C MET A 1 -30.20 -3.57 -22.66
N THR A 2 -29.59 -2.68 -21.88
CA THR A 2 -28.16 -2.78 -21.54
C THR A 2 -27.98 -4.02 -20.65
N PRO A 3 -27.04 -4.94 -20.94
CA PRO A 3 -26.83 -6.11 -20.10
C PRO A 3 -26.55 -5.66 -18.66
N ARG A 4 -27.36 -6.13 -17.72
CA ARG A 4 -27.14 -5.87 -16.29
C ARG A 4 -25.83 -6.55 -15.92
N ALA A 5 -24.89 -5.81 -15.31
CA ALA A 5 -23.60 -6.38 -14.92
C ALA A 5 -23.82 -7.62 -14.02
N HIS A 6 -23.09 -8.70 -14.31
CA HIS A 6 -23.21 -9.96 -13.58
C HIS A 6 -22.97 -9.75 -12.07
N PRO A 7 -23.73 -10.40 -11.15
CA PRO A 7 -23.60 -10.21 -9.71
C PRO A 7 -22.16 -10.36 -9.20
N LEU A 8 -21.41 -11.36 -9.69
CA LEU A 8 -19.99 -11.54 -9.37
C LEU A 8 -19.15 -10.29 -9.68
N LEU A 9 -19.31 -9.73 -10.89
CA LEU A 9 -18.55 -8.56 -11.32
C LEU A 9 -18.89 -7.32 -10.48
N ARG A 10 -20.14 -7.20 -10.03
CA ARG A 10 -20.55 -6.12 -9.12
C ARG A 10 -19.89 -6.28 -7.75
N SER A 11 -19.91 -7.50 -7.20
CA SER A 11 -19.34 -7.79 -5.88
C SER A 11 -17.83 -7.64 -5.84
N LEU A 12 -17.13 -8.01 -6.91
CA LEU A 12 -15.67 -7.93 -6.99
C LEU A 12 -15.14 -6.54 -7.34
N ARG A 13 -16.01 -5.60 -7.76
CA ARG A 13 -15.58 -4.27 -8.20
C ARG A 13 -14.71 -3.53 -7.16
N PRO A 14 -15.09 -3.45 -5.86
CA PRO A 14 -14.26 -2.76 -4.87
C PRO A 14 -12.87 -3.39 -4.71
N VAL A 15 -12.79 -4.72 -4.80
CA VAL A 15 -11.52 -5.46 -4.70
C VAL A 15 -10.65 -5.17 -5.93
N ALA A 16 -11.24 -5.23 -7.12
CA ALA A 16 -10.54 -4.93 -8.36
C ALA A 16 -9.98 -3.50 -8.35
N GLU A 17 -10.79 -2.51 -7.94
CA GLU A 17 -10.36 -1.11 -7.81
C GLU A 17 -9.22 -0.96 -6.79
N ALA A 18 -9.29 -1.64 -5.65
CA ALA A 18 -8.26 -1.58 -4.62
C ALA A 18 -6.90 -2.10 -5.11
N ILE A 19 -6.88 -3.16 -5.92
CA ILE A 19 -5.64 -3.75 -6.45
C ILE A 19 -5.21 -3.16 -7.80
N GLY A 20 -5.98 -2.24 -8.39
CA GLY A 20 -5.67 -1.70 -9.71
C GLY A 20 -6.00 -2.60 -10.87
N ALA A 21 -6.93 -3.52 -10.66
CA ALA A 21 -7.50 -4.32 -11.71
C ALA A 21 -8.79 -3.69 -12.23
N THR A 22 -9.09 -3.94 -13.49
CA THR A 22 -10.36 -3.60 -14.12
C THR A 22 -11.14 -4.88 -14.36
N LEU A 23 -12.42 -4.88 -13.96
CA LEU A 23 -13.34 -5.95 -14.34
C LEU A 23 -13.87 -5.67 -15.74
N VAL A 24 -13.70 -6.64 -16.63
CA VAL A 24 -14.18 -6.57 -18.01
C VAL A 24 -15.29 -7.58 -18.24
N GLY A 25 -16.28 -7.21 -19.06
CA GLY A 25 -17.33 -8.14 -19.46
C GLY A 25 -16.81 -9.19 -20.45
N PRO A 26 -17.52 -10.30 -20.65
CA PRO A 26 -17.04 -11.43 -21.46
C PRO A 26 -16.76 -11.03 -22.91
N GLY A 27 -17.57 -10.14 -23.50
CA GLY A 27 -17.36 -9.62 -24.86
C GLY A 27 -16.21 -8.61 -25.00
N GLN A 28 -15.52 -8.23 -23.91
CA GLN A 28 -14.43 -7.25 -23.87
C GLN A 28 -13.10 -7.86 -23.40
N MET A 29 -13.09 -9.17 -23.13
CA MET A 29 -11.92 -9.89 -22.65
C MET A 29 -10.83 -9.98 -23.73
N ARG A 30 -9.59 -9.87 -23.28
CA ARG A 30 -8.37 -10.14 -24.03
C ARG A 30 -7.77 -11.46 -23.56
N PRO A 31 -6.92 -12.12 -24.37
CA PRO A 31 -6.24 -13.35 -23.96
C PRO A 31 -5.37 -13.21 -22.70
N SER A 32 -4.92 -11.99 -22.38
CA SER A 32 -4.12 -11.68 -21.19
C SER A 32 -4.95 -11.46 -19.93
N ASP A 33 -6.28 -11.37 -20.04
CA ASP A 33 -7.15 -11.14 -18.89
C ASP A 33 -7.38 -12.46 -18.14
N ILE A 34 -7.45 -12.41 -16.81
CA ILE A 34 -7.72 -13.59 -15.98
C ILE A 34 -9.22 -13.88 -16.02
N PRO A 35 -9.68 -15.06 -16.47
CA PRO A 35 -11.11 -15.36 -16.56
C PRO A 35 -11.76 -15.44 -15.18
N LEU A 36 -12.97 -14.90 -15.07
CA LEU A 36 -13.85 -15.05 -13.90
C LEU A 36 -14.98 -16.00 -14.26
N GLU A 37 -14.96 -17.17 -13.62
CA GLU A 37 -15.96 -18.21 -13.81
C GLU A 37 -17.00 -18.18 -12.67
N TRP A 38 -18.26 -18.37 -13.03
CA TRP A 38 -19.37 -18.54 -12.09
C TRP A 38 -20.28 -19.65 -12.62
N GLU A 39 -20.51 -20.69 -11.81
CA GLU A 39 -21.34 -21.84 -12.21
C GLU A 39 -20.89 -22.50 -13.54
N GLY A 40 -19.58 -22.50 -13.80
CA GLY A 40 -19.00 -23.10 -15.01
C GLY A 40 -19.02 -22.19 -16.26
N GLU A 41 -19.59 -20.99 -16.16
CA GLU A 41 -19.64 -20.03 -17.25
C GLU A 41 -18.66 -18.87 -17.02
N VAL A 42 -17.97 -18.43 -18.08
CA VAL A 42 -17.10 -17.25 -18.01
C VAL A 42 -17.96 -16.01 -18.05
N VAL A 43 -18.08 -15.34 -16.90
CA VAL A 43 -18.95 -14.16 -16.72
C VAL A 43 -18.21 -12.84 -16.92
N GLY A 44 -16.89 -12.88 -17.11
CA GLY A 44 -16.03 -11.73 -17.36
C GLY A 44 -14.56 -12.05 -17.09
N GLY A 45 -13.73 -11.01 -16.95
CA GLY A 45 -12.32 -11.17 -16.64
C GLY A 45 -11.76 -10.06 -15.77
N VAL A 46 -10.63 -10.33 -15.13
CA VAL A 46 -9.80 -9.36 -14.40
C VAL A 46 -8.65 -8.95 -15.29
N ARG A 47 -8.60 -7.66 -15.65
CA ARG A 47 -7.46 -7.04 -16.32
C ARG A 47 -6.61 -6.31 -15.29
N VAL A 48 -5.43 -6.82 -15.01
CA VAL A 48 -4.44 -6.09 -14.18
C VAL A 48 -3.95 -4.91 -15.00
N GLN A 49 -4.19 -3.68 -14.55
CA GLN A 49 -3.63 -2.51 -15.24
C GLN A 49 -2.15 -2.35 -14.91
N ASP A 50 -1.43 -1.68 -15.81
CA ASP A 50 -0.03 -1.30 -15.65
C ASP A 50 0.17 -0.47 -14.36
N LEU A 51 1.42 -0.32 -13.92
CA LEU A 51 1.80 0.34 -12.67
C LEU A 51 1.32 1.81 -12.57
N GLN A 52 0.85 2.39 -13.69
CA GLN A 52 0.22 3.71 -13.72
C GLN A 52 -1.00 3.76 -12.77
N GLY A 53 -0.98 4.73 -11.85
CA GLY A 53 -2.01 4.88 -10.82
C GLY A 53 -1.85 3.96 -9.59
N ALA A 54 -0.75 3.20 -9.47
CA ALA A 54 -0.48 2.43 -8.25
C ALA A 54 -0.37 3.33 -7.01
N LEU A 55 0.29 4.49 -7.14
CA LEU A 55 0.40 5.45 -6.05
C LEU A 55 -0.97 5.96 -5.58
N ASP A 56 -1.84 6.35 -6.52
CA ASP A 56 -3.18 6.86 -6.21
C ASP A 56 -4.01 5.84 -5.41
N ARG A 57 -3.87 4.54 -5.74
CA ARG A 57 -4.53 3.47 -5.00
C ARG A 57 -3.97 3.28 -3.59
N LEU A 58 -2.65 3.37 -3.44
CA LEU A 58 -2.01 3.30 -2.13
C LEU A 58 -2.43 4.48 -1.25
N VAL A 59 -2.45 5.69 -1.80
CA VAL A 59 -2.95 6.91 -1.14
C VAL A 59 -4.40 6.73 -0.71
N ALA A 60 -5.30 6.37 -1.63
CA ALA A 60 -6.71 6.16 -1.32
C ALA A 60 -6.92 5.07 -0.24
N SER A 61 -6.06 4.05 -0.21
CA SER A 61 -6.09 3.02 0.83
C SER A 61 -5.66 3.56 2.21
N VAL A 62 -4.66 4.43 2.26
CA VAL A 62 -4.21 5.07 3.51
C VAL A 62 -5.23 6.09 4.01
N GLU A 63 -5.81 6.91 3.13
CA GLU A 63 -6.85 7.88 3.48
C GLU A 63 -8.08 7.19 4.08
N ARG A 64 -8.51 6.05 3.51
CA ARG A 64 -9.60 5.25 4.09
C ARG A 64 -9.28 4.70 5.48
N GLU A 65 -8.03 4.33 5.72
CA GLU A 65 -7.61 3.79 7.02
C GLU A 65 -7.51 4.87 8.10
N LEU A 66 -7.00 6.04 7.73
CA LEU A 66 -6.84 7.18 8.64
C LEU A 66 -8.11 8.03 8.76
N GLY A 67 -9.09 7.82 7.89
CA GLY A 67 -10.39 8.48 7.93
C GLY A 67 -10.39 9.93 7.44
N GLY A 68 -9.45 10.33 6.58
CA GLY A 68 -9.34 11.69 6.08
C GLY A 68 -8.40 11.85 4.88
N HIS A 69 -8.52 12.97 4.18
CA HIS A 69 -7.66 13.31 3.05
C HIS A 69 -6.27 13.71 3.51
N LEU A 70 -5.24 13.33 2.75
CA LEU A 70 -3.83 13.51 3.14
C LEU A 70 -3.44 14.96 3.47
N ASP A 71 -4.05 15.94 2.82
CA ASP A 71 -3.82 17.37 3.04
C ASP A 71 -4.51 17.91 4.31
N GLU A 72 -5.66 17.34 4.68
CA GLU A 72 -6.46 17.68 5.86
C GLU A 72 -5.96 17.04 7.16
N LEU A 73 -5.09 16.03 7.07
CA LEU A 73 -4.51 15.36 8.24
C LEU A 73 -3.66 16.30 9.09
N ASP A 74 -3.73 16.11 10.42
CA ASP A 74 -2.80 16.77 11.34
C ASP A 74 -1.37 16.22 11.20
N ARG A 75 -0.43 16.80 11.93
CA ARG A 75 0.98 16.43 11.83
C ARG A 75 1.24 14.97 12.20
N GLU A 76 0.56 14.44 13.21
CA GLU A 76 0.76 13.07 13.69
C GLU A 76 0.21 12.06 12.67
N LEU A 77 -1.00 12.31 12.16
CA LEU A 77 -1.62 11.51 11.11
C LEU A 77 -0.87 11.61 9.78
N LYS A 78 -0.27 12.77 9.43
CA LYS A 78 0.62 12.88 8.26
C LYS A 78 1.87 12.00 8.39
N GLN A 79 2.44 11.90 9.58
CA GLN A 79 3.57 10.99 9.83
C GLN A 79 3.14 9.52 9.73
N ALA A 80 1.99 9.17 10.32
CA ALA A 80 1.41 7.83 10.20
C ALA A 80 1.11 7.47 8.73
N ALA A 81 0.58 8.43 7.96
CA ALA A 81 0.31 8.26 6.54
C ALA A 81 1.59 7.96 5.74
N VAL A 82 2.67 8.73 5.96
CA VAL A 82 3.96 8.46 5.30
C VAL A 82 4.50 7.09 5.68
N ARG A 83 4.33 6.67 6.94
CA ARG A 83 4.74 5.33 7.40
C ARG A 83 3.98 4.21 6.68
N LEU A 84 2.66 4.28 6.64
CA LEU A 84 1.81 3.31 5.94
C LEU A 84 2.10 3.28 4.44
N LEU A 85 2.30 4.44 3.81
CA LEU A 85 2.70 4.53 2.40
C LEU A 85 4.05 3.86 2.15
N ASN A 86 5.03 4.06 3.06
CA ASN A 86 6.34 3.42 2.97
C ASN A 86 6.25 1.90 3.12
N GLU A 87 5.52 1.42 4.13
CA GLU A 87 5.31 -0.02 4.37
C GLU A 87 4.61 -0.70 3.18
N ARG A 88 3.74 0.03 2.47
CA ARG A 88 3.07 -0.46 1.25
C ARG A 88 3.88 -0.29 -0.03
N GLY A 89 5.13 0.17 0.07
CA GLY A 89 6.05 0.30 -1.06
C GLY A 89 5.76 1.50 -1.97
N ALA A 90 4.98 2.49 -1.54
CA ALA A 90 4.68 3.68 -2.34
C ALA A 90 5.95 4.40 -2.81
N PHE A 91 6.97 4.46 -1.95
CA PHE A 91 8.23 5.16 -2.24
C PHE A 91 9.18 4.39 -3.17
N LEU A 92 8.85 3.16 -3.56
CA LEU A 92 9.54 2.43 -4.63
C LEU A 92 9.11 2.91 -6.03
N LEU A 93 7.97 3.60 -6.13
CA LEU A 93 7.43 4.11 -7.38
C LEU A 93 8.19 5.37 -7.82
N ARG A 94 8.39 5.52 -9.14
CA ARG A 94 9.07 6.68 -9.72
C ARG A 94 8.29 7.96 -9.40
N ARG A 95 8.99 9.00 -8.91
CA ARG A 95 8.43 10.33 -8.53
C ARG A 95 7.48 10.34 -7.32
N SER A 96 7.30 9.21 -6.64
CA SER A 96 6.43 9.08 -5.46
C SER A 96 6.61 10.17 -4.39
N VAL A 97 7.84 10.58 -4.09
CA VAL A 97 8.11 11.63 -3.11
C VAL A 97 7.52 12.99 -3.53
N ASP A 98 7.61 13.34 -4.81
CA ASP A 98 7.05 14.60 -5.33
C ASP A 98 5.53 14.59 -5.27
N ASP A 99 4.95 13.47 -5.69
CA ASP A 99 3.50 13.31 -5.79
C ASP A 99 2.86 13.29 -4.39
N VAL A 100 3.44 12.54 -3.44
CA VAL A 100 2.97 12.50 -2.04
C VAL A 100 3.14 13.85 -1.35
N ALA A 101 4.27 14.55 -1.57
CA ALA A 101 4.47 15.89 -1.02
C ALA A 101 3.38 16.86 -1.51
N THR A 102 3.06 16.79 -2.79
CA THR A 102 1.99 17.60 -3.40
C THR A 102 0.63 17.26 -2.80
N LEU A 103 0.28 15.97 -2.69
CA LEU A 103 -0.99 15.50 -2.13
C LEU A 103 -1.16 15.85 -0.65
N MET A 104 -0.08 15.86 0.13
CA MET A 104 -0.11 16.22 1.56
C MET A 104 -0.05 17.73 1.82
N GLY A 105 0.20 18.54 0.78
CA GLY A 105 0.45 19.98 0.91
C GLY A 105 1.71 20.32 1.71
N VAL A 106 2.77 19.51 1.57
CA VAL A 106 4.04 19.70 2.28
C VAL A 106 5.24 19.72 1.33
N SER A 107 6.41 20.11 1.84
CA SER A 107 7.63 20.07 1.04
C SER A 107 8.20 18.65 0.91
N ARG A 108 8.98 18.38 -0.14
CA ARG A 108 9.79 17.15 -0.24
C ARG A 108 10.67 16.93 0.99
N ILE A 109 11.24 18.01 1.53
CA ILE A 109 12.09 17.97 2.73
C ILE A 109 11.29 17.42 3.91
N THR A 110 10.01 17.82 4.04
CA THR A 110 9.10 17.31 5.08
C THR A 110 8.88 15.79 4.93
N ILE A 111 8.71 15.29 3.71
CA ILE A 111 8.56 13.85 3.45
C ILE A 111 9.84 13.10 3.84
N TYR A 112 11.02 13.58 3.43
CA TYR A 112 12.29 12.97 3.85
C TYR A 112 12.49 12.96 5.36
N ASN A 113 12.07 14.04 6.05
CA ASN A 113 12.13 14.08 7.51
C ASN A 113 11.25 13.01 8.15
N TYR A 114 10.05 12.77 7.61
CA TYR A 114 9.18 11.70 8.09
C TYR A 114 9.76 10.31 7.82
N LEU A 115 10.33 10.07 6.63
CA LEU A 115 11.00 8.80 6.30
C LEU A 115 12.19 8.52 7.22
N ASN A 116 13.05 9.52 7.45
CA ASN A 116 14.20 9.39 8.34
C ASN A 116 13.78 9.08 9.79
N ALA A 117 12.66 9.64 10.25
CA ALA A 117 12.13 9.36 11.58
C ALA A 117 11.63 7.90 11.73
N ILE A 118 11.18 7.27 10.63
CA ILE A 118 10.77 5.87 10.60
C ILE A 118 11.99 4.94 10.61
N GLU A 119 13.03 5.26 9.83
CA GLU A 119 14.26 4.45 9.72
C GLU A 119 15.11 4.44 11.00
N GLN A 120 14.94 5.42 11.90
CA GLN A 120 15.65 5.47 13.19
C GLN A 120 14.96 4.63 14.29
N GLN A 121 13.83 3.97 13.99
CA GLN A 121 13.09 3.11 14.93
C GLN A 121 13.39 1.57 14.95
N PRO A 122 14.44 0.98 14.35
CA PRO A 122 14.60 -0.47 14.34
C PRO A 122 15.68 -1.03 15.29
N GLU A 123 15.82 -0.60 16.55
CA GLU A 123 16.76 -1.27 17.50
C GLU A 123 16.32 -1.12 18.98
N ALA A 124 15.10 -1.53 19.34
CA ALA A 124 14.65 -1.52 20.74
C ALA A 124 13.85 -2.77 21.11
N SER A 125 14.36 -3.97 20.82
CA SER A 125 13.93 -5.25 21.44
C SER A 125 14.88 -6.37 21.00
N GLY A 126 16.09 -6.42 21.55
CA GLY A 126 17.05 -7.46 21.14
C GLY A 126 18.37 -7.53 21.92
N TYR A 127 18.46 -6.97 23.13
CA TYR A 127 19.61 -7.24 24.00
C TYR A 127 19.14 -7.53 25.42
N GLY A 128 19.24 -8.79 25.78
CA GLY A 128 18.97 -9.32 27.10
C GLY A 128 19.69 -10.64 27.31
N GLU A 129 20.99 -10.69 27.02
CA GLU A 129 21.85 -11.72 27.60
C GLU A 129 22.88 -11.02 28.49
N PRO A 130 22.83 -11.22 29.82
CA PRO A 130 23.81 -10.61 30.72
C PRO A 130 25.18 -11.27 30.51
N PRO A 131 26.28 -10.51 30.65
CA PRO A 131 27.62 -11.05 30.50
C PRO A 131 27.88 -12.15 31.53
N THR A 132 28.30 -13.32 31.05
CA THR A 132 28.87 -14.36 31.91
C THR A 132 30.07 -13.78 32.64
N ALA A 133 29.98 -13.72 33.97
CA ALA A 133 31.10 -13.36 34.81
C ALA A 133 32.17 -14.46 34.74
N ASP A 134 33.15 -14.30 33.87
CA ASP A 134 34.44 -14.96 34.03
C ASP A 134 35.34 -14.02 34.86
N GLY A 135 35.35 -14.28 36.15
CA GLY A 135 36.26 -13.67 37.12
C GLY A 135 37.07 -14.78 37.75
N GLY A 136 38.17 -15.17 37.09
CA GLY A 136 39.15 -16.08 37.65
C GLY A 136 39.73 -15.56 38.95
N ALA A 137 40.13 -16.48 39.82
CA ALA A 137 41.12 -16.23 40.86
C ALA A 137 42.30 -17.20 40.69
N PRO A 138 43.55 -16.73 40.83
CA PRO A 138 44.76 -17.52 40.58
C PRO A 138 45.21 -18.34 41.80
N SER A 139 45.94 -19.41 41.47
CA SER A 139 47.03 -20.10 42.22
C SER A 139 47.07 -20.06 43.75
N THR A 140 46.97 -21.25 44.36
CA THR A 140 47.99 -21.85 45.25
C THR A 140 47.90 -23.36 45.19
#